data_AF-A0AA89BVU3-F1
#
_entry.id   AF-A0AA89BVU3-F1
#
_cell.length_a   1.000
_cell.length_b   1.000
_cell.length_c   1.000
_cell.angle_alpha   90.00
_cell.angle_beta   90.00
_cell.angle_gamma   90.00
#
_symmetry.space_group_name_H-M   'P 1'
#
loop_
_entity.id
_entity.type
_entity.pdbx_description
1 polymer ?
#
loop_
_entity_poly.entity_id
_entity_poly.type
_entity_poly.pdbx_seq_one_letter_code
_entity_poly.pdbx_strand_id
1 'polypeptide(L)'
;MAIICDQLISTELVPLWIRSSFYGSTSMLTYIMLILFMPWISRFSYFLVIRASFAWKIISGTTMFLIGQNQPWCLMVFLLLESCFAIGAYNLFNMPLSDVAENNMQRYNRKHPISSMVFGTNALIIKPAISLSPMLVVSVLNHYGYDRIKKDNSSTGLSASELDNLKRIMFLLICFYSVTIGLIQLILWSFYTIRDRKKMAVIYVDGQEC
;
A
#
# COMPACT_ATOMS: atom_id res chain seq x y z
N MET A 1 7.37 -8.60 -1.54
CA MET A 1 6.35 -9.67 -1.42
C MET A 1 6.89 -11.06 -1.66
N ALA A 2 7.62 -11.33 -2.76
CA ALA A 2 8.13 -12.69 -3.05
C ALA A 2 8.92 -13.35 -1.89
N ILE A 3 9.87 -12.62 -1.29
CA ILE A 3 10.73 -13.14 -0.20
C ILE A 3 9.94 -13.50 1.08
N ILE A 4 8.95 -12.67 1.42
CA ILE A 4 8.16 -12.85 2.65
C ILE A 4 7.14 -13.97 2.44
N CYS A 5 6.44 -13.99 1.30
CA CYS A 5 5.46 -15.02 1.00
C CYS A 5 6.09 -16.41 0.78
N ASP A 6 7.29 -16.50 0.20
CA ASP A 6 7.96 -17.79 -0.01
C ASP A 6 8.33 -18.50 1.28
N GLN A 7 8.56 -17.76 2.36
CA GLN A 7 8.80 -18.28 3.70
C GLN A 7 7.56 -18.35 4.59
N LEU A 8 6.58 -17.46 4.42
CA LEU A 8 5.36 -17.46 5.22
C LEU A 8 4.40 -18.59 4.81
N ILE A 9 4.35 -18.91 3.51
CA ILE A 9 3.57 -20.03 2.97
C ILE A 9 4.52 -21.22 2.88
N SER A 10 4.61 -22.00 3.96
CA SER A 10 5.33 -23.28 3.92
C SER A 10 4.79 -24.15 2.78
N THR A 11 5.71 -24.80 2.09
CA THR A 11 5.54 -25.75 0.97
C THR A 11 4.55 -26.90 1.22
N GLU A 12 4.08 -27.09 2.45
CA GLU A 12 3.17 -28.18 2.82
C GLU A 12 1.68 -27.86 2.68
N LEU A 13 1.27 -26.59 2.66
CA LEU A 13 -0.15 -26.23 2.74
C LEU A 13 -0.77 -25.78 1.40
N VAL A 14 0.06 -25.41 0.41
CA VAL A 14 -0.41 -24.89 -0.88
C VAL A 14 0.43 -25.46 -2.03
N PRO A 15 -0.19 -26.09 -3.06
CA PRO A 15 0.52 -26.62 -4.22
C PRO A 15 1.39 -25.58 -4.92
N LEU A 16 2.58 -25.99 -5.36
CA LEU A 16 3.57 -25.13 -6.04
C LEU A 16 2.97 -24.34 -7.22
N TRP A 17 2.06 -24.98 -7.96
CA TRP A 17 1.34 -24.41 -9.11
C TRP A 17 0.39 -23.27 -8.74
N ILE A 18 -0.29 -23.39 -7.61
CA ILE A 18 -1.21 -22.36 -7.10
C ILE A 18 -0.39 -21.15 -6.61
N ARG A 19 0.77 -21.38 -5.98
CA ARG A 19 1.66 -20.30 -5.53
C ARG A 19 2.22 -19.52 -6.72
N SER A 20 2.79 -20.20 -7.71
CA SER A 20 3.35 -19.56 -8.90
C SER A 20 2.30 -18.80 -9.71
N SER A 21 1.12 -19.40 -9.91
CA SER A 21 0.00 -18.73 -10.57
C SER A 21 -0.51 -17.53 -9.76
N PHE A 22 -0.62 -17.66 -8.45
CA PHE A 22 -1.05 -16.56 -7.58
C PHE A 22 -0.05 -15.40 -7.62
N TYR A 23 1.26 -15.64 -7.64
CA TYR A 23 2.24 -14.55 -7.71
C TYR A 23 2.17 -13.76 -9.00
N GLY A 24 2.09 -14.44 -10.16
CA GLY A 24 1.95 -13.78 -11.45
C GLY A 24 0.59 -13.10 -11.60
N SER A 25 -0.48 -13.80 -11.19
CA SER A 25 -1.85 -13.32 -11.33
C SER A 25 -2.18 -12.19 -10.35
N THR A 26 -1.63 -12.17 -9.13
CA THR A 26 -1.93 -11.13 -8.13
C THR A 26 -1.69 -9.74 -8.72
N SER A 27 -0.57 -9.53 -9.41
CA SER A 27 -0.28 -8.21 -9.99
C SER A 27 -1.32 -7.83 -11.06
N MET A 28 -1.62 -8.74 -11.99
CA MET A 28 -2.60 -8.50 -13.07
C MET A 28 -4.01 -8.30 -12.52
N LEU A 29 -4.43 -9.17 -11.61
CA LEU A 29 -5.74 -9.13 -10.96
C LEU A 29 -5.92 -7.84 -10.16
N THR A 30 -4.86 -7.36 -9.52
CA THR A 30 -4.88 -6.08 -8.79
C THR A 30 -5.18 -4.91 -9.73
N TYR A 31 -4.56 -4.88 -10.92
CA TYR A 31 -4.85 -3.84 -11.92
C TYR A 31 -6.26 -3.95 -12.51
N ILE A 32 -6.74 -5.16 -12.78
CA ILE A 32 -8.11 -5.39 -13.27
C ILE A 32 -9.12 -4.90 -12.23
N MET A 33 -8.96 -5.29 -10.97
CA MET A 33 -9.80 -4.83 -9.87
C MET A 33 -9.79 -3.31 -9.76
N LEU A 34 -8.61 -2.68 -9.85
CA LEU A 34 -8.50 -1.24 -9.83
C LEU A 34 -9.30 -0.56 -10.94
N ILE A 35 -9.20 -1.05 -12.18
CA ILE A 35 -9.93 -0.49 -13.33
C ILE A 35 -11.43 -0.58 -13.11
N LEU A 36 -11.92 -1.69 -12.55
CA LEU A 36 -13.34 -1.87 -12.20
C LEU A 36 -13.79 -0.91 -11.08
N PHE A 37 -12.90 -0.59 -10.13
CA PHE A 37 -13.19 0.33 -9.03
C PHE A 37 -13.13 1.82 -9.44
N MET A 38 -12.39 2.19 -10.49
CA MET A 38 -12.28 3.57 -10.98
C MET A 38 -13.62 4.29 -11.25
N PRO A 39 -14.61 3.71 -11.97
CA PRO A 39 -15.92 4.35 -12.17
C PRO A 39 -16.72 4.52 -10.87
N TRP A 40 -16.39 3.74 -9.83
CA TRP A 40 -16.99 3.90 -8.51
C TRP A 40 -16.35 5.07 -7.76
N ILE A 41 -15.03 5.20 -7.86
CA ILE A 41 -14.26 6.30 -7.27
C ILE A 41 -14.67 7.65 -7.88
N SER A 42 -14.96 7.72 -9.19
CA SER A 42 -15.36 8.97 -9.85
C SER A 42 -16.71 9.53 -9.38
N ARG A 43 -17.57 8.71 -8.78
CA ARG A 43 -18.87 9.15 -8.22
C ARG A 43 -18.73 9.76 -6.82
N PHE A 44 -17.65 9.49 -6.11
CA PHE A 44 -17.40 10.00 -4.77
C PHE A 44 -16.34 11.10 -4.79
N SER A 45 -16.39 12.04 -3.86
CA SER A 45 -15.29 12.99 -3.69
C SER A 45 -14.01 12.23 -3.36
N TYR A 46 -12.95 12.40 -4.15
CA TYR A 46 -11.68 11.69 -3.98
C TYR A 46 -11.13 11.79 -2.55
N PHE A 47 -11.35 12.92 -1.86
CA PHE A 47 -10.95 13.11 -0.46
C PHE A 47 -11.61 12.12 0.50
N LEU A 48 -12.89 11.79 0.29
CA LEU A 48 -13.61 10.80 1.10
C LEU A 48 -13.10 9.39 0.80
N VAL A 49 -12.84 9.09 -0.47
CA VAL A 49 -12.31 7.80 -0.92
C VAL A 49 -10.91 7.54 -0.36
N ILE A 50 -10.04 8.56 -0.33
CA ILE A 50 -8.70 8.48 0.26
C ILE A 50 -8.81 8.16 1.76
N ARG A 51 -9.67 8.87 2.51
CA ARG A 51 -9.88 8.61 3.94
C ARG A 51 -10.46 7.22 4.21
N ALA A 52 -11.45 6.80 3.42
CA ALA A 52 -12.02 5.47 3.51
C ALA A 52 -10.96 4.38 3.25
N SER A 53 -10.02 4.62 2.32
CA SER A 53 -8.93 3.69 2.01
C SER A 53 -7.96 3.51 3.19
N PHE A 54 -7.66 4.57 3.95
CA PHE A 54 -6.84 4.44 5.16
C PHE A 54 -7.56 3.73 6.30
N ALA A 55 -8.84 4.05 6.49
CA ALA A 55 -9.68 3.36 7.47
C ALA A 55 -9.75 1.85 7.14
N TRP A 56 -9.93 1.51 5.87
CA TRP A 56 -9.92 0.14 5.40
C TRP A 56 -8.60 -0.57 5.73
N LYS A 57 -7.44 0.06 5.48
CA LYS A 57 -6.12 -0.51 5.85
C LYS A 57 -5.98 -0.81 7.34
N ILE A 58 -6.48 0.07 8.20
CA ILE A 58 -6.42 -0.13 9.65
C ILE A 58 -7.33 -1.29 10.05
N ILE A 59 -8.54 -1.32 9.50
CA ILE A 59 -9.53 -2.39 9.76
C ILE A 59 -9.01 -3.73 9.24
N SER A 60 -8.49 -3.79 8.01
CA SER A 60 -7.94 -5.00 7.39
C SER A 60 -6.77 -5.54 8.22
N GLY A 61 -5.81 -4.69 8.58
CA GLY A 61 -4.65 -5.09 9.39
C GLY A 61 -5.03 -5.55 10.80
N THR A 62 -5.97 -4.86 11.46
CA THR A 62 -6.45 -5.24 12.79
C THR A 62 -7.25 -6.55 12.76
N THR A 63 -8.11 -6.71 11.75
CA THR A 63 -8.89 -7.95 11.56
C THR A 63 -7.97 -9.14 11.33
N MET A 64 -6.94 -8.96 10.49
CA MET A 64 -5.96 -10.02 10.25
C MET A 64 -5.20 -10.37 11.53
N PHE A 65 -4.81 -9.36 12.33
CA PHE A 65 -4.15 -9.58 13.61
C PHE A 65 -5.01 -10.41 14.60
N LEU A 66 -6.34 -10.22 14.61
CA LEU A 66 -7.28 -10.97 15.45
C LEU A 66 -7.51 -12.41 14.98
N ILE A 67 -7.56 -12.64 13.65
CA ILE A 67 -7.74 -13.98 13.07
C ILE A 67 -6.49 -14.85 13.32
N GLY A 68 -5.31 -14.23 13.35
CA GLY A 68 -4.04 -14.92 13.54
C GLY A 68 -3.58 -15.67 12.29
N GLN A 69 -2.47 -16.40 12.42
CA GLN A 69 -1.79 -17.09 11.31
C GLN A 69 -2.47 -18.41 10.91
N ASN A 70 -3.58 -18.79 11.54
CA ASN A 70 -4.15 -20.14 11.47
C ASN A 70 -4.83 -20.48 10.13
N GLN A 71 -5.03 -19.50 9.22
CA GLN A 71 -5.71 -19.70 7.93
C GLN A 71 -4.93 -19.06 6.78
N PRO A 72 -4.16 -19.83 5.98
CA PRO A 72 -3.34 -19.30 4.90
C PRO A 72 -4.18 -18.67 3.78
N TRP A 73 -5.40 -19.17 3.53
CA TRP A 73 -6.32 -18.61 2.54
C TRP A 73 -6.75 -17.18 2.89
N CYS A 74 -7.07 -16.92 4.16
CA CYS A 74 -7.39 -15.57 4.63
C CYS A 74 -6.22 -14.62 4.44
N LEU A 75 -4.99 -15.10 4.68
CA LEU A 75 -3.77 -14.33 4.49
C LEU A 75 -3.55 -13.97 3.01
N MET A 76 -3.78 -14.91 2.09
CA MET A 76 -3.66 -14.64 0.66
C MET A 76 -4.67 -13.58 0.18
N VAL A 77 -5.93 -13.67 0.62
CA VAL A 77 -6.96 -12.67 0.30
C VAL A 77 -6.59 -11.31 0.91
N PHE A 78 -6.12 -11.29 2.15
CA PHE A 78 -5.67 -10.07 2.82
C PHE A 78 -4.54 -9.39 2.04
N LEU A 79 -3.51 -10.13 1.61
CA LEU A 79 -2.39 -9.58 0.84
C LEU A 79 -2.83 -9.05 -0.53
N LEU A 80 -3.78 -9.73 -1.18
CA LEU A 80 -4.35 -9.30 -2.46
C LEU A 80 -5.12 -7.99 -2.30
N LEU A 81 -5.98 -7.90 -1.28
CA LEU A 81 -6.73 -6.69 -0.98
C LEU A 81 -5.79 -5.54 -0.62
N GLU A 82 -4.82 -5.74 0.28
CA GLU A 82 -3.81 -4.73 0.61
C GLU A 82 -3.07 -4.23 -0.62
N SER A 83 -2.72 -5.13 -1.56
CA SER A 83 -2.09 -4.74 -2.82
C SER A 83 -3.01 -3.88 -3.70
N CYS A 84 -4.29 -4.23 -3.78
CA CYS A 84 -5.30 -3.45 -4.52
C CYS A 84 -5.50 -2.05 -3.95
N PHE A 85 -5.67 -1.96 -2.63
CA PHE A 85 -5.81 -0.66 -1.97
C PHE A 85 -4.52 0.15 -2.03
N ALA A 86 -3.33 -0.49 -1.98
CA ALA A 86 -2.06 0.23 -2.11
C ALA A 86 -1.85 0.84 -3.50
N ILE A 87 -2.08 0.08 -4.57
CA ILE A 87 -1.97 0.59 -5.95
C ILE A 87 -3.07 1.64 -6.21
N GLY A 88 -4.29 1.39 -5.74
CA GLY A 88 -5.39 2.35 -5.86
C GLY A 88 -5.10 3.66 -5.15
N ALA A 89 -4.64 3.61 -3.90
CA ALA A 89 -4.27 4.79 -3.14
C ALA A 89 -3.13 5.57 -3.83
N TYR A 90 -2.09 4.89 -4.34
CA TYR A 90 -1.01 5.55 -5.08
C TYR A 90 -1.52 6.35 -6.27
N ASN A 91 -2.40 5.75 -7.08
CA ASN A 91 -3.00 6.46 -8.22
C ASN A 91 -3.90 7.62 -7.77
N LEU A 92 -4.64 7.43 -6.68
CA LEU A 92 -5.54 8.44 -6.15
C LEU A 92 -4.79 9.63 -5.53
N PHE A 93 -3.60 9.42 -4.96
CA PHE A 93 -2.73 10.48 -4.43
C PHE A 93 -2.08 11.35 -5.51
N ASN A 94 -1.95 10.85 -6.74
CA ASN A 94 -1.43 11.66 -7.85
C ASN A 94 -2.42 12.78 -8.25
N MET A 95 -3.72 12.59 -8.04
CA MET A 95 -4.76 13.59 -8.32
C MET A 95 -4.69 14.85 -7.42
N PRO A 96 -4.70 14.77 -6.07
CA PRO A 96 -4.53 15.95 -5.24
C PRO A 96 -3.15 16.58 -5.41
N LEU A 97 -2.11 15.79 -5.76
CA LEU A 97 -0.79 16.33 -6.05
C LEU A 97 -0.80 17.19 -7.33
N SER A 98 -1.51 16.75 -8.38
CA SER A 98 -1.71 17.57 -9.58
C SER A 98 -2.56 18.81 -9.30
N ASP A 99 -3.63 18.69 -8.50
CA ASP A 99 -4.48 19.82 -8.14
C ASP A 99 -3.69 20.90 -7.38
N VAL A 100 -2.79 20.48 -6.48
CA VAL A 100 -1.90 21.41 -5.77
C VAL A 100 -0.95 22.11 -6.72
N ALA A 101 -0.37 21.39 -7.69
CA ALA A 101 0.50 22.01 -8.69
C ALA A 101 -0.26 23.03 -9.56
N GLU A 102 -1.50 22.71 -9.93
CA GLU A 102 -2.38 23.56 -10.73
C GLU A 102 -2.86 24.81 -9.95
N ASN A 103 -3.26 24.64 -8.70
CA ASN A 103 -3.67 25.77 -7.84
C ASN A 103 -2.51 26.74 -7.58
N ASN A 104 -1.26 26.23 -7.47
CA ASN A 104 -0.09 27.09 -7.42
C ASN A 104 0.13 27.88 -8.72
N MET A 105 -0.15 27.29 -9.90
CA MET A 105 -0.07 28.02 -11.17
C MET A 105 -1.08 29.17 -11.22
N GLN A 106 -2.35 28.89 -10.88
CA GLN A 106 -3.43 29.88 -10.89
C GLN A 106 -3.19 31.01 -9.88
N ARG A 107 -2.76 30.67 -8.66
CA ARG A 107 -2.51 31.66 -7.60
C ARG A 107 -1.35 32.61 -7.89
N TYR A 108 -0.35 32.16 -8.66
CA TYR A 108 0.83 32.96 -9.01
C TYR A 108 0.86 33.40 -10.48
N ASN A 109 -0.23 33.19 -11.23
CA ASN A 109 -0.42 33.61 -12.62
C ASN A 109 0.77 33.24 -13.55
N ARG A 110 1.33 32.04 -13.36
CA ARG A 110 2.48 31.55 -14.13
C ARG A 110 2.02 30.90 -15.44
N LYS A 111 2.76 31.10 -16.54
CA LYS A 111 2.47 30.51 -17.87
C LYS A 111 2.57 28.98 -17.92
N HIS A 112 3.28 28.34 -16.98
CA HIS A 112 3.49 26.89 -16.97
C HIS A 112 3.32 26.32 -15.55
N PRO A 113 2.69 25.13 -15.43
CA PRO A 113 2.53 24.45 -14.15
C PRO A 113 3.88 23.92 -13.66
N ILE A 114 4.11 24.00 -12.34
CA ILE A 114 5.32 23.48 -11.68
C ILE A 114 5.17 21.97 -11.38
N SER A 115 4.28 21.28 -12.11
CA SER A 115 3.95 19.87 -11.90
C SER A 115 5.19 18.98 -11.97
N SER A 116 6.09 19.23 -12.93
CA SER A 116 7.34 18.47 -13.08
C SER A 116 8.23 18.52 -11.82
N MET A 117 8.33 19.67 -11.16
CA MET A 117 9.15 19.80 -9.94
C MET A 117 8.48 19.16 -8.72
N VAL A 118 7.15 19.24 -8.63
CA VAL A 118 6.37 18.60 -7.55
C VAL A 118 6.42 17.07 -7.68
N PHE A 119 6.14 16.53 -8.87
CA PHE A 119 6.25 15.10 -9.14
C PHE A 119 7.71 14.61 -9.06
N GLY A 120 8.67 15.43 -9.50
CA GLY A 120 10.10 15.14 -9.38
C GLY A 120 10.56 15.02 -7.93
N THR A 121 10.18 15.97 -7.07
CA THR A 121 10.52 15.95 -5.62
C THR A 121 9.87 14.75 -4.93
N ASN A 122 8.60 14.46 -5.24
CA ASN A 122 7.91 13.28 -4.73
C ASN A 122 8.64 12.00 -5.14
N ALA A 123 9.05 11.89 -6.41
CA ALA A 123 9.79 10.74 -6.92
C ALA A 123 11.17 10.57 -6.27
N LEU A 124 11.86 11.67 -5.95
CA LEU A 124 13.16 11.65 -5.26
C LEU A 124 13.08 11.04 -3.85
N ILE A 125 11.94 11.18 -3.16
CA ILE A 125 11.74 10.62 -1.82
C ILE A 125 11.18 9.20 -1.91
N ILE A 126 10.17 8.99 -2.76
CA ILE A 126 9.47 7.71 -2.85
C ILE A 126 10.38 6.60 -3.39
N LYS A 127 11.17 6.86 -4.43
CA LYS A 127 11.98 5.81 -5.08
C LYS A 127 13.03 5.19 -4.14
N PRO A 128 13.82 5.98 -3.38
CA PRO A 128 14.72 5.42 -2.36
C PRO A 128 13.96 4.75 -1.21
N ALA A 129 12.81 5.29 -0.79
CA ALA A 129 12.02 4.67 0.28
C ALA A 129 11.49 3.28 -0.12
N ILE A 130 11.06 3.12 -1.38
CA ILE A 130 10.59 1.83 -1.92
C ILE A 130 11.72 0.79 -1.92
N SER A 131 12.95 1.16 -2.29
CA SER A 131 14.08 0.23 -2.30
C SER A 131 14.65 -0.04 -0.90
N LEU A 132 14.55 0.91 0.03
CA LEU A 132 15.03 0.77 1.41
C LEU A 132 14.11 -0.09 2.28
N SER A 133 12.78 -0.01 2.07
CA SER A 133 11.78 -0.78 2.81
C SER A 133 12.09 -2.30 2.88
N PRO A 134 12.33 -3.02 1.76
CA PRO A 134 12.64 -4.44 1.82
C PRO A 134 13.98 -4.73 2.52
N MET A 135 14.97 -3.83 2.42
CA MET A 135 16.25 -4.00 3.12
C MET A 135 16.07 -3.96 4.64
N LEU A 136 15.24 -3.04 5.15
CA LEU A 136 14.91 -2.96 6.57
C LEU A 136 14.20 -4.23 7.05
N VAL A 137 13.19 -4.70 6.31
CA VAL A 137 12.45 -5.92 6.66
C VAL A 137 13.36 -7.13 6.70
N VAL A 138 14.23 -7.31 5.69
CA VAL A 138 15.19 -8.42 5.66
C VAL A 138 16.21 -8.32 6.79
N SER A 139 16.69 -7.11 7.11
CA SER A 139 17.61 -6.90 8.24
C SER A 139 16.99 -7.32 9.57
N VAL A 140 15.71 -7.01 9.80
CA VAL A 140 14.98 -7.48 11.00
C VAL A 140 14.84 -8.99 10.98
N LEU A 141 14.46 -9.59 9.85
CA LEU A 141 14.36 -11.06 9.71
C LEU A 141 15.70 -11.76 9.96
N ASN A 142 16.81 -11.19 9.50
CA ASN A 142 18.16 -11.74 9.72
C ASN A 142 18.50 -11.84 11.21
N HIS A 143 18.02 -10.89 12.03
CA HIS A 143 18.21 -10.94 13.48
C HIS A 143 17.50 -12.16 14.13
N TYR A 144 16.39 -12.61 13.54
CA TYR A 144 15.62 -13.76 14.00
C TYR A 144 16.02 -15.09 13.32
N GLY A 145 17.20 -15.15 12.70
CA GLY A 145 17.75 -16.39 12.14
C GLY A 145 17.41 -16.67 10.68
N TYR A 146 16.80 -15.72 9.96
CA TYR A 146 16.55 -15.84 8.51
C TYR A 146 17.83 -16.11 7.70
N ASP A 147 18.97 -15.55 8.12
CA ASP A 147 20.26 -15.71 7.44
C ASP A 147 20.74 -17.18 7.42
N ARG A 148 20.38 -17.96 8.45
CA ARG A 148 20.71 -19.40 8.55
C ARG A 148 19.93 -20.22 7.53
N ILE A 149 18.63 -19.93 7.36
CA ILE A 149 17.77 -20.57 6.34
C ILE A 149 18.27 -20.24 4.93
N LYS A 150 18.64 -18.97 4.70
CA LYS A 150 19.11 -18.52 3.39
C LYS A 150 20.44 -19.17 2.99
N LYS A 151 21.35 -19.40 3.93
CA LYS A 151 22.67 -20.00 3.67
C LYS A 151 22.60 -21.50 3.44
N ASP A 152 21.74 -22.21 4.16
CA ASP A 152 21.68 -23.68 4.10
C ASP A 152 20.75 -24.22 2.98
N ASN A 153 20.04 -23.32 2.28
CA ASN A 153 18.99 -23.62 1.29
C ASN A 153 17.91 -24.62 1.76
N SER A 154 17.91 -24.93 3.05
CA SER A 154 17.18 -26.03 3.65
C SER A 154 16.73 -25.59 5.04
N SER A 155 15.45 -25.75 5.33
CA SER A 155 14.87 -25.53 6.66
C SER A 155 15.35 -26.55 7.71
N THR A 156 16.28 -27.43 7.36
CA THR A 156 16.88 -28.47 8.21
C THR A 156 17.85 -27.93 9.26
N GLY A 157 18.40 -26.72 9.07
CA GLY A 157 19.32 -26.07 10.02
C GLY A 157 18.66 -25.40 11.23
N LEU A 158 17.32 -25.34 11.29
CA LEU A 158 16.55 -24.72 12.38
C LEU A 158 15.62 -25.73 13.06
N SER A 159 15.48 -25.62 14.38
CA SER A 159 14.47 -26.35 15.12
C SER A 159 13.06 -25.96 14.66
N ALA A 160 12.11 -26.89 14.71
CA ALA A 160 10.70 -26.63 14.36
C ALA A 160 10.12 -25.41 15.12
N SER A 161 10.60 -25.19 16.35
CA SER A 161 10.24 -24.03 17.19
C SER A 161 10.80 -22.69 16.67
N GLU A 162 12.01 -22.67 16.12
CA GLU A 162 12.63 -21.46 15.55
C GLU A 162 11.93 -21.08 14.23
N LEU A 163 11.53 -22.07 13.43
CA LEU A 163 10.79 -21.85 12.19
C LEU A 163 9.39 -21.27 12.44
N ASP A 164 8.69 -21.76 13.47
CA ASP A 164 7.38 -21.25 13.85
C ASP A 164 7.47 -19.80 14.37
N ASN A 165 8.47 -19.52 15.22
CA ASN A 165 8.75 -18.17 15.68
C ASN A 165 9.06 -17.20 14.53
N LEU A 166 9.84 -17.62 13.54
CA LEU A 166 10.16 -16.79 12.37
C LEU A 166 8.89 -16.45 11.58
N LYS A 167 8.03 -17.45 11.28
CA LYS A 167 6.77 -17.21 10.57
C LYS A 167 5.85 -16.27 11.34
N ARG A 168 5.76 -16.45 12.66
CA ARG A 168 4.97 -15.58 13.54
C ARG A 168 5.46 -14.13 13.50
N ILE A 169 6.77 -13.92 13.48
CA ILE A 169 7.38 -12.58 13.39
C ILE A 169 7.11 -11.95 12.02
N MET A 170 7.22 -12.72 10.95
CA MET A 170 6.93 -12.24 9.60
C MET A 170 5.44 -11.85 9.45
N PHE A 171 4.53 -12.63 10.04
CA PHE A 171 3.10 -12.31 10.10
C PHE A 171 2.84 -11.02 10.88
N LEU A 172 3.44 -10.90 12.06
CA LEU A 172 3.39 -9.70 12.90
C LEU A 172 3.91 -8.47 12.16
N LEU A 173 5.03 -8.59 11.45
CA LEU A 173 5.61 -7.51 10.66
C LEU A 173 4.67 -7.02 9.58
N ILE A 174 4.03 -7.92 8.84
CA ILE A 174 3.06 -7.54 7.79
C ILE A 174 1.87 -6.80 8.41
N CYS A 175 1.27 -7.35 9.48
CA CYS A 175 0.10 -6.73 10.11
C CYS A 175 0.46 -5.37 10.74
N PHE A 176 1.57 -5.31 11.47
CA PHE A 176 2.05 -4.09 12.11
C PHE A 176 2.41 -3.01 11.07
N TYR A 177 3.04 -3.40 9.95
CA TYR A 177 3.36 -2.49 8.86
C TYR A 177 2.10 -1.89 8.23
N SER A 178 1.08 -2.70 7.92
CA SER A 178 -0.19 -2.20 7.36
C SER A 178 -0.91 -1.24 8.31
N VAL A 179 -0.98 -1.57 9.61
CA VAL A 179 -1.65 -0.73 10.62
C VAL A 179 -0.89 0.57 10.87
N THR A 180 0.42 0.51 11.10
CA THR A 180 1.24 1.71 11.35
C THR A 180 1.21 2.67 10.16
N ILE A 181 1.31 2.16 8.94
CA ILE A 181 1.19 2.99 7.73
C ILE A 181 -0.21 3.58 7.61
N GLY A 182 -1.26 2.79 7.83
CA GLY A 182 -2.63 3.29 7.81
C GLY A 182 -2.85 4.43 8.81
N LEU A 183 -2.31 4.30 10.03
CA LEU A 183 -2.39 5.32 11.07
C LEU A 183 -1.61 6.59 10.69
N ILE A 184 -0.36 6.44 10.24
CA ILE A 184 0.47 7.58 9.81
C ILE A 184 -0.21 8.30 8.63
N GLN A 185 -0.72 7.56 7.65
CA GLN A 185 -1.46 8.11 6.51
C GLN A 185 -2.72 8.87 6.96
N LEU A 186 -3.48 8.32 7.91
CA LEU A 186 -4.67 8.96 8.46
C LEU A 186 -4.33 10.24 9.24
N ILE A 187 -3.28 10.21 10.07
CA ILE A 187 -2.81 11.36 10.85
C ILE A 187 -2.34 12.47 9.91
N LEU A 188 -1.44 12.17 8.97
CA LEU A 188 -0.92 13.12 8.00
C LEU A 188 -2.03 13.73 7.13
N TRP A 189 -3.00 12.90 6.72
CA TRP A 189 -4.15 13.39 5.95
C TRP A 189 -5.10 14.25 6.79
N SER A 190 -5.22 13.97 8.09
CA SER A 190 -5.96 14.84 9.01
C SER A 190 -5.30 16.22 9.14
N PHE A 191 -3.96 16.29 9.12
CA PHE A 191 -3.23 17.55 9.04
C PHE A 191 -3.39 18.24 7.69
N TYR A 192 -3.51 17.47 6.59
CA TYR A 192 -3.68 17.98 5.22
C TYR A 192 -5.13 18.39 4.87
N THR A 193 -6.01 18.60 5.86
CA THR A 193 -7.30 19.28 5.63
C THR A 193 -7.04 20.77 5.37
N ILE A 194 -6.42 21.07 4.23
CA ILE A 194 -6.38 22.40 3.64
C ILE A 194 -7.80 22.65 3.09
N ARG A 195 -8.66 23.12 3.99
CA ARG A 195 -9.47 24.33 3.80
C ARG A 195 -9.59 24.80 2.35
N ASP A 196 -10.51 24.23 1.58
CA ASP A 196 -11.18 24.98 0.50
C ASP A 196 -12.56 24.40 0.15
N ARG A 197 -13.49 24.47 1.11
CA ARG A 197 -14.93 24.31 0.86
C ARG A 197 -15.59 25.58 0.31
N LYS A 198 -14.85 26.59 -0.17
CA LYS A 198 -15.46 27.88 -0.54
C LYS A 198 -15.14 28.46 -1.92
N LYS A 199 -14.37 27.81 -2.80
CA LYS A 199 -14.05 28.42 -4.12
C LYS A 199 -14.38 27.62 -5.38
N MET A 200 -14.72 26.33 -5.31
CA MET A 200 -15.12 25.58 -6.52
C MET A 200 -16.61 25.72 -6.88
N ALA A 201 -17.47 26.20 -5.99
CA ALA A 201 -18.89 26.43 -6.28
C ALA A 201 -19.17 27.78 -6.96
N VAL A 202 -18.21 28.72 -6.97
CA VAL A 202 -18.42 30.06 -7.55
C VAL A 202 -17.93 30.14 -8.99
N ILE A 203 -16.88 29.39 -9.37
CA ILE A 203 -16.30 29.51 -10.73
C ILE A 203 -17.12 28.76 -11.79
N TYR A 204 -17.89 27.73 -11.44
CA TYR A 204 -18.79 27.06 -12.39
C TYR A 204 -20.16 27.75 -12.54
N VAL A 205 -20.50 28.70 -11.67
CA VAL A 205 -21.74 29.48 -11.77
C VAL A 205 -21.51 30.79 -12.53
N ASP A 206 -20.32 31.40 -12.48
CA ASP A 206 -19.99 32.61 -13.25
C ASP A 206 -19.42 32.35 -14.65
N GLY A 207 -19.18 31.08 -15.03
CA GLY A 207 -18.61 30.69 -16.33
C GLY A 207 -19.65 30.36 -17.41
N GLN A 208 -20.94 30.46 -17.11
CA GLN A 208 -22.04 30.29 -18.07
C GLN A 208 -22.92 31.56 -18.12
N GLU A 209 -22.34 32.72 -18.37
CA GLU A 209 -23.09 33.88 -18.89
C GLU A 209 -22.10 34.94 -19.41
N CYS A 210 -21.74 34.80 -20.70
CA CYS A 210 -21.37 35.81 -21.70
C CYS A 210 -20.59 35.14 -22.85
#